data_AF-A0A1M7E7Y9-F1
#
_entry.id   AF-A0A1M7E7Y9-F1
#
_cell.length_a   1.000
_cell.length_b   1.000
_cell.length_c   1.000
_cell.angle_alpha   90.00
_cell.angle_beta   90.00
_cell.angle_gamma   90.00
#
_symmetry.space_group_name_H-M   'P 1'
#
loop_
_entity.id
_entity.type
_entity.pdbx_description
1 polymer ?
#
loop_
_entity_poly.entity_id
_entity_poly.type
_entity_poly.pdbx_seq_one_letter_code
_entity_poly.pdbx_strand_id
1 'polypeptide(L)'
;MTRATPQGMRRARRAWAAALRKHIKRGHVYIPEIQHDYWCTIYTNERVCTCNPDRVLKDIEGRTLARVEGAGPYNPLELVGAMK
;
A
#
# COMPACT_ATOMS: atom_id res chain seq x y z
N MET A 1 16.39 -8.32 -8.55
CA MET A 1 15.26 -7.94 -7.66
C MET A 1 15.62 -8.28 -6.24
N THR A 2 15.93 -7.28 -5.42
CA THR A 2 16.33 -7.48 -4.02
C THR A 2 15.09 -7.84 -3.21
N ARG A 3 15.01 -9.07 -2.69
CA ARG A 3 13.93 -9.43 -1.75
C ARG A 3 13.98 -8.46 -0.59
N ALA A 4 12.93 -7.68 -0.39
CA ALA A 4 12.87 -6.76 0.74
C ALA A 4 13.02 -7.56 2.04
N THR A 5 13.89 -7.08 2.91
CA THR A 5 14.10 -7.73 4.21
C THR A 5 12.87 -7.52 5.08
N PRO A 6 12.55 -8.44 6.01
CA PRO A 6 11.43 -8.28 6.93
C PRO A 6 11.49 -6.96 7.73
N GLN A 7 12.71 -6.45 7.98
CA GLN A 7 12.93 -5.15 8.62
C GLN A 7 12.57 -3.97 7.70
N GLY A 8 12.92 -4.04 6.41
CA GLY A 8 12.50 -3.06 5.40
C GLY A 8 10.98 -2.98 5.25
N MET A 9 10.30 -4.13 5.19
CA MET A 9 8.83 -4.18 5.09
C MET A 9 8.14 -3.55 6.30
N ARG A 10 8.65 -3.78 7.52
CA ARG A 10 8.08 -3.15 8.73
C ARG A 10 8.21 -1.63 8.70
N ARG A 11 9.35 -1.11 8.24
CA ARG A 11 9.57 0.34 8.10
C ARG A 11 8.62 0.93 7.06
N ALA A 12 8.47 0.26 5.92
CA ALA A 12 7.53 0.65 4.87
C ALA A 12 6.08 0.71 5.40
N ARG A 13 5.62 -0.33 6.11
CA ARG A 13 4.26 -0.33 6.71
C ARG A 13 4.04 0.80 7.70
N ARG A 14 5.04 1.16 8.51
CA ARG A 14 4.96 2.31 9.42
C ARG A 14 4.88 3.64 8.67
N ALA A 15 5.66 3.79 7.59
CA ALA A 15 5.60 4.96 6.73
C ALA A 15 4.21 5.08 6.06
N TRP A 16 3.64 3.95 5.62
CA TRP A 16 2.29 3.90 5.07
C TRP A 16 1.23 4.32 6.09
N ALA A 17 1.25 3.76 7.30
CA ALA A 17 0.34 4.16 8.36
C ALA A 17 0.47 5.65 8.73
N ALA A 18 1.69 6.20 8.72
CA ALA A 18 1.92 7.62 8.94
C ALA A 18 1.35 8.49 7.81
N ALA A 19 1.49 8.07 6.56
CA ALA A 19 0.90 8.74 5.41
C ALA A 19 -0.63 8.75 5.47
N LEU A 20 -1.24 7.60 5.80
CA LEU A 20 -2.69 7.52 5.96
C LEU A 20 -3.20 8.50 7.03
N ARG A 21 -2.59 8.56 8.23
CA ARG A 21 -2.98 9.52 9.28
C ARG A 21 -2.79 10.98 8.89
N LYS A 22 -1.75 11.26 8.10
CA LYS A 22 -1.46 12.62 7.62
C LYS A 22 -2.54 13.09 6.65
N HIS A 23 -2.92 12.24 5.70
CA HIS A 23 -3.71 12.63 4.54
C HIS A 23 -5.20 12.32 4.65
N ILE A 24 -5.58 11.19 5.25
CA ILE A 24 -7.00 10.81 5.39
C ILE A 24 -7.66 11.73 6.42
N LYS A 25 -8.66 12.47 5.97
CA LYS A 25 -9.52 13.34 6.79
C LYS A 25 -10.99 12.99 6.55
N ARG A 26 -11.81 13.16 7.58
CA ARG A 26 -13.26 12.92 7.48
C ARG A 26 -13.88 13.84 6.44
N GLY A 27 -14.85 13.33 5.67
CA GLY A 27 -15.58 14.09 4.65
C GLY A 27 -14.90 14.12 3.28
N HIS A 28 -13.74 13.49 3.11
CA HIS A 28 -13.03 13.40 1.84
C HIS A 28 -12.97 11.94 1.35
N VAL A 29 -12.92 11.78 0.03
CA VAL A 29 -12.73 10.49 -0.64
C VAL A 29 -11.25 10.33 -0.99
N TYR A 30 -10.71 9.15 -0.71
CA TYR A 30 -9.34 8.77 -1.02
C TYR A 30 -9.32 7.42 -1.71
N ILE A 31 -8.37 7.21 -2.61
CA ILE A 31 -8.23 5.99 -3.40
C ILE A 31 -6.91 5.33 -3.00
N PRO A 32 -6.94 4.30 -2.13
CA PRO A 32 -5.77 3.50 -1.83
C PRO A 32 -5.55 2.45 -2.92
N GLU A 33 -4.39 2.48 -3.57
CA GLU A 33 -3.98 1.52 -4.58
C GLU A 33 -2.85 0.62 -4.05
N ILE A 34 -2.91 -0.65 -4.46
CA ILE A 34 -1.84 -1.62 -4.24
C ILE A 34 -1.25 -1.93 -5.61
N GLN A 35 -0.04 -1.43 -5.87
CA GLN A 35 0.60 -1.56 -7.17
C GLN A 35 1.55 -2.76 -7.12
N HIS A 36 1.23 -3.77 -7.93
CA HIS A 36 2.03 -4.98 -8.09
C HIS A 36 3.00 -4.83 -9.26
N ASP A 37 4.11 -5.55 -9.20
CA ASP A 37 5.02 -5.69 -10.34
C ASP A 37 4.30 -6.40 -11.50
N TYR A 38 4.71 -6.11 -12.73
CA TYR A 38 4.14 -6.73 -13.94
C TYR A 38 4.17 -8.27 -13.91
N TRP A 39 5.19 -8.85 -13.28
CA TRP A 39 5.39 -10.30 -13.17
C TRP A 39 4.75 -10.93 -11.91
N CYS A 40 3.91 -10.19 -11.19
CA CYS A 40 3.25 -10.71 -10.00
C CYS A 40 2.25 -11.81 -10.36
N THR A 41 2.30 -12.93 -9.64
CA THR A 41 1.41 -14.08 -9.89
C THR A 41 0.04 -13.98 -9.21
N ILE A 42 -0.31 -12.82 -8.62
CA ILE A 42 -1.60 -12.65 -7.92
C ILE A 42 -2.81 -12.85 -8.84
N TYR A 43 -2.66 -12.56 -10.14
CA TYR A 43 -3.70 -12.73 -11.15
C TYR A 43 -3.60 -14.05 -11.92
N THR A 44 -2.67 -14.94 -11.58
CA THR A 44 -2.59 -16.29 -12.15
C THR A 44 -3.51 -17.25 -11.39
N ASN A 45 -3.63 -18.48 -11.87
CA ASN A 45 -4.43 -19.52 -11.22
C ASN A 45 -3.99 -19.83 -9.77
N GLU A 46 -2.73 -19.56 -9.43
CA GLU A 46 -2.20 -19.77 -8.07
C GLU A 46 -2.74 -18.74 -7.08
N ARG A 47 -3.11 -17.54 -7.55
CA ARG A 47 -3.62 -16.42 -6.73
C ARG A 47 -2.72 -16.05 -5.55
N VAL A 48 -1.41 -16.25 -5.69
CA VAL A 48 -0.42 -15.90 -4.67
C VAL A 48 0.30 -14.63 -5.09
N CYS A 49 0.43 -13.64 -4.20
CA CYS A 49 1.29 -12.50 -4.47
C CYS A 49 2.76 -12.89 -4.27
N THR A 50 3.54 -12.89 -5.36
CA THR A 50 4.99 -13.17 -5.32
C THR A 50 5.86 -11.92 -5.36
N CYS A 51 5.27 -10.74 -5.52
CA CYS A 51 6.00 -9.47 -5.57
C CYS A 51 6.03 -8.75 -4.22
N ASN A 52 6.77 -7.64 -4.16
CA ASN A 52 6.77 -6.72 -3.03
C ASN A 52 6.01 -5.44 -3.41
N PRO A 53 4.68 -5.42 -3.26
CA PRO A 53 3.86 -4.37 -3.87
C PRO A 53 3.99 -3.04 -3.14
N ASP A 54 3.84 -1.98 -3.92
CA ASP A 54 3.82 -0.60 -3.45
C ASP A 54 2.42 -0.22 -2.97
N ARG A 55 2.37 0.82 -2.14
CA ARG A 55 1.13 1.46 -1.72
C ARG A 55 1.10 2.88 -2.25
N VAL A 56 0.00 3.26 -2.89
CA VAL A 56 -0.21 4.62 -3.38
C VAL A 56 -1.52 5.13 -2.82
N LEU A 57 -1.49 6.32 -2.21
CA LEU A 57 -2.70 7.02 -1.77
C LEU A 57 -2.96 8.15 -2.76
N LYS A 58 -4.17 8.18 -3.32
CA LYS A 58 -4.62 9.27 -4.19
C LYS A 58 -5.82 10.02 -3.61
N ASP A 59 -5.98 11.26 -4.02
CA ASP A 59 -7.23 12.00 -3.82
C ASP A 59 -8.28 11.63 -4.88
N ILE A 60 -9.45 12.28 -4.81
CA ILE A 60 -10.56 12.05 -5.75
C ILE A 60 -10.24 12.50 -7.18
N GLU A 61 -9.29 13.42 -7.37
CA GLU A 61 -8.82 13.87 -8.67
C GLU A 61 -7.73 12.96 -9.24
N GLY A 62 -7.35 11.90 -8.51
CA GLY A 62 -6.31 10.95 -8.88
C GLY A 62 -4.87 11.45 -8.59
N ARG A 63 -4.70 12.57 -7.89
CA ARG A 63 -3.36 13.08 -7.52
C ARG A 63 -2.76 12.20 -6.44
N THR A 64 -1.48 11.89 -6.56
CA THR A 64 -0.77 11.07 -5.58
C THR A 64 -0.43 11.90 -4.34
N LEU A 65 -0.99 11.52 -3.20
CA LEU A 65 -0.72 12.12 -1.89
C LEU A 65 0.46 11.46 -1.19
N ALA A 66 0.61 10.13 -1.37
CA ALA A 66 1.72 9.37 -0.83
C ALA A 66 2.00 8.13 -1.68
N ARG A 67 3.29 7.76 -1.79
CA ARG A 67 3.74 6.47 -2.33
C ARG A 67 4.73 5.85 -1.35
N VAL A 68 4.54 4.58 -1.03
CA VAL A 68 5.44 3.81 -0.17
C VAL A 68 5.78 2.52 -0.87
N GLU A 69 7.07 2.33 -1.12
CA GLU A 69 7.57 1.17 -1.83
C GLU A 69 7.69 -0.04 -0.90
N GLY A 70 7.33 -1.20 -1.43
CA GLY A 70 7.69 -2.47 -0.82
C GLY A 70 7.12 -2.72 0.59
N ALA A 71 5.85 -2.39 0.79
CA ALA A 71 5.14 -2.62 2.06
C ALA A 71 4.80 -4.11 2.32
N GLY A 72 5.20 -5.00 1.41
CA GLY A 72 4.90 -6.42 1.45
C GLY A 72 3.42 -6.73 1.21
N PRO A 73 2.95 -7.94 1.59
CA PRO A 73 1.56 -8.34 1.42
C PRO A 73 0.57 -7.35 2.02
N TYR A 74 -0.56 -7.16 1.34
CA TYR A 74 -1.64 -6.28 1.80
C TYR A 74 -2.45 -6.89 2.95
N ASN A 75 -2.77 -6.07 3.94
CA ASN A 75 -3.73 -6.40 4.99
C ASN A 75 -4.93 -5.43 4.88
N PRO A 76 -6.17 -5.93 4.64
CA PRO A 76 -7.37 -5.09 4.55
C PRO A 76 -7.63 -4.17 5.75
N LEU A 77 -7.13 -4.53 6.93
CA LEU A 77 -7.31 -3.76 8.16
C LEU A 77 -6.42 -2.50 8.22
N GLU A 78 -5.46 -2.33 7.30
CA GLU A 78 -4.57 -1.16 7.25
C GLU A 78 -5.33 0.17 7.07
N LEU A 79 -6.50 0.14 6.42
CA LEU A 79 -7.33 1.33 6.17
C LEU A 79 -8.25 1.66 7.36
N VAL A 80 -8.68 0.66 8.11
CA VAL A 80 -9.63 0.82 9.23
C VAL A 80 -9.02 1.66 10.36
N GLY A 81 -7.72 1.50 10.62
CA GLY A 81 -7.02 2.24 11.67
C GLY A 81 -6.80 3.73 11.36
N ALA A 82 -6.90 4.14 10.09
CA ALA A 82 -6.67 5.52 9.67
C ALA A 82 -7.94 6.40 9.65
N MET A 83 -9.12 5.80 9.78
CA MET A 83 -10.42 6.49 9.73
C MET A 83 -10.96 6.91 11.11
N LYS A 84 -10.16 6.77 12.17
CA LYS A 84 -10.47 7.30 13.51
C LYS A 84 -10.11 8.78 13.57
#